data_AF-A0A1B6J739-F1
#
_entry.id   AF-A0A1B6J739-F1
#
_cell.length_a   1.000
_cell.length_b   1.000
_cell.length_c   1.000
_cell.angle_alpha   90.00
_cell.angle_beta   90.00
_cell.angle_gamma   90.00
#
_symmetry.space_group_name_H-M   'P 1'
#
loop_
_entity.id
_entity.type
_entity.pdbx_description
1 polymer ?
#
loop_
_entity_poly.entity_id
_entity_poly.type
_entity_poly.pdbx_seq_one_letter_code
_entity_poly.pdbx_strand_id
1 'polypeptide(L)'
;ALRLVQRMKKDNIHYGRRPSGLCGAALLMAARLHDFSRTVGDIVKIVHIHESTLRKRLVEFGETPSSSLTLDEFMNVDLEEEQDPPSYKQARAKDRERAERLQKIMEEMETNNTLQISDLQVEIERQLEE
;
A
#
# COMPACT_ATOMS: atom_id res chain seq x y z
N ALA A 1 14.00 -17.33 -10.01
CA ALA A 1 12.81 -17.55 -9.16
C ALA A 1 13.13 -17.59 -7.65
N LEU A 2 14.08 -18.42 -7.18
CA LEU A 2 14.40 -18.52 -5.74
C LEU A 2 14.83 -17.18 -5.12
N ARG A 3 15.66 -16.42 -5.83
CA ARG A 3 16.09 -15.07 -5.41
C ARG A 3 14.92 -14.10 -5.19
N LEU A 4 13.89 -14.14 -6.05
CA LEU A 4 12.66 -13.37 -5.87
C LEU A 4 11.94 -13.79 -4.58
N VAL A 5 11.78 -15.09 -4.33
CA VAL A 5 11.13 -15.56 -3.09
C VAL A 5 11.93 -15.16 -1.84
N GLN A 6 13.26 -15.24 -1.89
CA GLN A 6 14.13 -14.76 -0.81
C GLN A 6 13.94 -13.26 -0.58
N ARG A 7 13.87 -12.46 -1.66
CA ARG A 7 13.58 -11.03 -1.55
C ARG A 7 12.21 -10.75 -0.95
N MET A 8 11.16 -11.44 -1.41
CA MET A 8 9.81 -11.36 -0.83
C MET A 8 9.79 -11.71 0.66
N LYS A 9 10.70 -12.59 1.10
CA LYS A 9 10.87 -12.92 2.50
C LYS A 9 11.46 -11.74 3.29
N LYS A 10 12.56 -11.16 2.79
CA LYS A 10 13.21 -9.96 3.38
C LYS A 10 12.27 -8.74 3.39
N ASP A 11 11.46 -8.56 2.35
CA ASP A 11 10.45 -7.48 2.26
C ASP A 11 9.19 -7.73 3.11
N ASN A 12 9.17 -8.79 3.94
CA ASN A 12 8.06 -9.15 4.82
C ASN A 12 6.70 -9.35 4.11
N ILE A 13 6.65 -9.40 2.78
CA ILE A 13 5.41 -9.62 2.03
C ILE A 13 4.88 -11.07 2.11
N HIS A 14 5.57 -11.94 2.84
CA HIS A 14 5.20 -13.34 3.03
C HIS A 14 4.40 -13.61 4.32
N TYR A 15 4.45 -12.69 5.29
CA TYR A 15 3.80 -12.88 6.60
C TYR A 15 2.29 -13.08 6.46
N GLY A 16 1.77 -14.14 7.09
CA GLY A 16 0.34 -14.48 7.13
C GLY A 16 -0.26 -14.86 5.76
N ARG A 17 0.56 -15.23 4.77
CA ARG A 17 0.11 -15.44 3.38
C ARG A 17 0.42 -16.84 2.88
N ARG A 18 -0.41 -17.32 1.95
CA ARG A 18 -0.27 -18.64 1.36
C ARG A 18 1.02 -18.73 0.50
N PRO A 19 1.96 -19.65 0.80
CA PRO A 19 3.24 -19.75 0.09
C PRO A 19 3.08 -20.00 -1.41
N SER A 20 2.09 -20.80 -1.82
CA SER A 20 1.84 -21.09 -3.24
C SER A 20 1.58 -19.84 -4.09
N GLY A 21 0.95 -18.80 -3.50
CA GLY A 21 0.74 -17.52 -4.16
C GLY A 21 2.01 -16.74 -4.42
N LEU A 22 2.93 -16.72 -3.45
CA LEU A 22 4.22 -16.05 -3.58
C LEU A 22 5.12 -16.80 -4.56
N CYS A 23 5.17 -18.13 -4.46
CA CYS A 23 5.92 -18.95 -5.41
C CYS A 23 5.39 -18.78 -6.84
N GLY A 24 4.06 -18.75 -7.04
CA GLY A 24 3.46 -18.48 -8.34
C GLY A 24 3.82 -17.11 -8.90
N ALA A 25 3.77 -16.07 -8.06
CA ALA A 25 4.15 -14.71 -8.48
C ALA A 25 5.63 -14.64 -8.84
N ALA A 26 6.50 -15.25 -8.03
CA ALA A 26 7.93 -15.33 -8.29
C ALA A 26 8.26 -16.12 -9.56
N LEU A 27 7.53 -17.21 -9.85
CA LEU A 27 7.66 -17.96 -11.09
C LEU A 27 7.27 -17.12 -12.30
N LEU A 28 6.13 -16.42 -12.23
CA LEU A 28 5.67 -15.57 -13.33
C LEU A 28 6.62 -14.40 -13.60
N MET A 29 7.13 -13.74 -12.56
CA MET A 29 8.12 -12.67 -12.71
C MET A 29 9.43 -13.19 -13.27
N ALA A 30 9.95 -14.30 -12.74
CA ALA A 30 11.16 -14.92 -13.28
C ALA A 30 11.00 -15.31 -14.76
N ALA A 31 9.84 -15.86 -15.13
CA ALA A 31 9.55 -16.18 -16.53
C ALA A 31 9.64 -14.94 -17.42
N ARG A 32 9.04 -13.81 -17.01
CA ARG A 32 9.13 -12.55 -17.76
C ARG A 32 10.54 -11.97 -17.84
N LEU A 33 11.30 -12.04 -16.74
CA LEU A 33 12.69 -11.56 -16.71
C LEU A 33 13.62 -12.36 -17.64
N HIS A 34 13.29 -13.61 -17.94
CA HIS A 34 14.05 -14.46 -18.84
C HIS A 34 13.37 -14.66 -20.20
N ASP A 35 12.54 -13.70 -20.64
CA ASP A 35 11.81 -13.70 -21.92
C ASP A 35 10.99 -14.97 -22.19
N PHE A 36 10.56 -15.65 -21.13
CA PHE A 36 9.75 -16.85 -21.20
C PHE A 36 8.27 -16.50 -21.05
N SER A 37 7.55 -16.53 -22.17
CA SER A 37 6.14 -16.17 -22.21
C SER A 37 5.26 -17.21 -21.51
N ARG A 38 4.68 -16.83 -20.37
CA ARG A 38 3.67 -17.60 -19.64
C ARG A 38 2.51 -16.70 -19.23
N THR A 39 1.29 -17.24 -19.36
CA THR A 39 0.09 -16.50 -18.96
C THR A 39 -0.15 -16.63 -17.46
N VAL A 40 -0.92 -15.69 -16.90
CA VAL A 40 -1.38 -15.78 -15.51
C VAL A 40 -2.20 -17.05 -15.29
N GLY A 41 -3.02 -17.45 -16.27
CA GLY A 41 -3.83 -18.66 -16.22
C GLY A 41 -3.00 -19.93 -16.12
N ASP A 42 -1.88 -20.02 -16.84
CA ASP A 42 -0.98 -21.19 -16.77
C ASP A 42 -0.40 -21.38 -15.37
N ILE A 43 0.03 -20.28 -14.75
CA ILE A 43 0.58 -20.30 -13.39
C ILE A 43 -0.50 -20.67 -12.37
N VAL A 44 -1.68 -20.07 -12.47
CA VAL A 44 -2.83 -20.32 -11.60
C VAL A 44 -3.22 -21.81 -11.57
N LYS A 45 -3.22 -22.46 -12.74
CA LYS A 45 -3.51 -23.90 -12.84
C LYS A 45 -2.52 -24.77 -12.05
N ILE A 46 -1.25 -24.36 -11.98
CA ILE A 46 -0.19 -25.10 -11.29
C ILE A 46 -0.20 -24.83 -9.78
N VAL A 47 -0.33 -23.57 -9.37
CA VAL A 47 -0.20 -23.19 -7.94
C VAL A 47 -1.52 -23.25 -7.16
N HIS A 48 -2.63 -23.52 -7.85
CA HIS A 48 -3.98 -23.66 -7.30
C HIS A 48 -4.37 -22.47 -6.41
N ILE A 49 -4.34 -21.27 -6.99
CA ILE A 49 -4.87 -20.03 -6.38
C ILE A 49 -5.71 -19.28 -7.39
N HIS A 50 -6.57 -18.37 -6.93
CA HIS A 50 -7.31 -17.51 -7.84
C HIS A 50 -6.41 -16.41 -8.46
N GLU A 51 -6.70 -16.00 -9.70
CA GLU A 51 -5.91 -14.99 -10.44
C GLU A 51 -5.79 -13.67 -9.68
N SER A 52 -6.86 -13.19 -9.04
CA SER A 52 -6.83 -11.96 -8.26
C SER A 52 -5.81 -12.02 -7.11
N THR A 53 -5.61 -13.19 -6.50
CA THR A 53 -4.59 -13.39 -5.46
C THR A 53 -3.18 -13.29 -6.04
N LEU A 54 -2.92 -13.89 -7.22
CA LEU A 54 -1.63 -13.77 -7.90
C LEU A 54 -1.34 -12.30 -8.24
N ARG A 55 -2.34 -11.59 -8.78
CA ARG A 55 -2.23 -10.17 -9.14
C ARG A 55 -1.92 -9.29 -7.94
N LYS A 56 -2.57 -9.53 -6.79
CA LYS A 56 -2.27 -8.84 -5.53
C LYS A 56 -0.80 -9.03 -5.12
N ARG A 57 -0.27 -10.26 -5.20
CA ARG A 57 1.15 -10.53 -4.88
C ARG A 57 2.12 -9.79 -5.81
N LEU A 58 1.79 -9.68 -7.10
CA LEU A 58 2.60 -8.93 -8.07
C LEU A 58 2.60 -7.43 -7.77
N VAL A 59 1.44 -6.84 -7.46
CA VAL A 59 1.32 -5.42 -7.09
C VAL A 59 2.12 -5.13 -5.83
N GLU A 60 1.99 -5.97 -4.80
CA GLU A 60 2.73 -5.80 -3.54
C GLU A 60 4.25 -5.87 -3.73
N PHE A 61 4.75 -6.74 -4.63
CA PHE A 61 6.17 -6.73 -4.99
C PHE A 61 6.54 -5.46 -5.79
N GLY A 62 5.64 -4.99 -6.67
CA GLY A 62 5.79 -3.73 -7.40
C GLY A 62 5.85 -2.48 -6.52
N GLU A 63 5.38 -2.56 -5.28
CA GLU A 63 5.48 -1.48 -4.28
C GLU A 63 6.80 -1.53 -3.49
N THR A 64 7.65 -2.55 -3.68
CA THR A 64 8.95 -2.62 -2.99
C THR A 64 10.04 -1.95 -3.83
N PRO A 65 11.12 -1.42 -3.20
CA PRO A 65 12.23 -0.82 -3.94
C PRO A 65 12.90 -1.78 -4.93
N SER A 66 12.88 -3.09 -4.64
CA SER A 66 13.44 -4.10 -5.55
C SER A 66 12.74 -4.23 -6.89
N SER A 67 11.49 -3.75 -7.00
CA SER A 67 10.78 -3.75 -8.29
C SER A 67 11.34 -2.74 -9.30
N SER A 68 12.05 -1.72 -8.82
CA SER A 68 12.63 -0.67 -9.65
C SER A 68 14.02 -1.02 -10.18
N LEU A 69 14.61 -2.13 -9.70
CA LEU A 69 15.91 -2.59 -10.15
C LEU A 69 15.83 -3.22 -11.54
N THR A 70 16.87 -3.02 -12.34
CA THR A 70 17.08 -3.81 -13.55
C THR A 70 17.33 -5.28 -13.20
N LEU A 71 17.20 -6.17 -14.18
CA LEU A 71 17.46 -7.60 -13.97
C LEU A 71 18.89 -7.85 -13.45
N ASP A 72 19.88 -7.17 -14.02
CA ASP A 72 21.28 -7.37 -13.63
C ASP A 72 21.55 -6.86 -12.21
N GLU A 73 21.08 -5.65 -11.89
CA GLU A 73 21.16 -5.11 -10.53
C GLU A 73 20.44 -6.02 -9.53
N PHE A 74 19.23 -6.49 -9.87
CA PHE A 74 18.49 -7.38 -9.01
C PHE A 74 19.25 -8.68 -8.74
N MET A 75 19.99 -9.22 -9.72
CA MET A 75 20.74 -10.47 -9.57
C MET A 75 22.06 -10.31 -8.82
N ASN A 76 22.71 -9.15 -8.91
CA ASN A 76 24.04 -8.92 -8.37
C ASN A 76 24.03 -8.11 -7.05
N VAL A 77 22.98 -7.35 -6.77
CA VAL A 77 22.88 -6.46 -5.60
C VAL A 77 21.77 -6.93 -4.66
N ASP A 78 22.13 -7.10 -3.39
CA ASP A 78 21.19 -7.34 -2.30
C ASP A 78 20.89 -6.00 -1.61
N LEU A 79 19.66 -5.49 -1.73
CA LEU A 79 19.24 -4.35 -0.91
C LEU A 79 19.11 -4.82 0.56
N GLU A 80 19.72 -4.08 1.48
CA GLU A 80 19.65 -4.38 2.92
C GLU A 80 18.33 -3.92 3.55
N GLU A 81 17.69 -2.89 2.99
CA GLU A 81 16.46 -2.34 3.51
C GLU A 81 15.32 -3.36 3.43
N GLU A 82 14.71 -3.63 4.60
CA GLU A 82 13.48 -4.41 4.74
C GLU A 82 12.25 -3.55 4.53
N GLN A 83 11.11 -4.18 4.31
CA GLN A 83 9.84 -3.49 4.09
C GLN A 83 8.81 -3.94 5.11
N ASP A 84 7.85 -3.05 5.40
CA ASP A 84 6.73 -3.41 6.26
C ASP A 84 5.79 -4.39 5.55
N PRO A 85 5.18 -5.35 6.29
CA PRO A 85 4.19 -6.24 5.73
C PRO A 85 2.96 -5.44 5.24
N PRO A 86 2.27 -5.86 4.16
CA PRO A 86 1.19 -5.04 3.59
C PRO A 86 -0.01 -4.82 4.52
N SER A 87 -0.24 -5.70 5.50
CA SER A 87 -1.25 -5.46 6.54
C SER A 87 -0.92 -4.22 7.38
N TYR A 88 0.35 -4.00 7.70
CA TYR A 88 0.80 -2.82 8.42
C TYR A 88 0.70 -1.56 7.54
N LYS A 89 1.17 -1.63 6.29
CA LYS A 89 1.05 -0.51 5.32
C LYS A 89 -0.41 -0.07 5.13
N GLN A 90 -1.33 -1.02 4.97
CA GLN A 90 -2.77 -0.73 4.83
C GLN A 90 -3.38 -0.14 6.10
N ALA A 91 -3.04 -0.66 7.28
CA ALA A 91 -3.52 -0.11 8.54
C ALA A 91 -3.08 1.34 8.72
N ARG A 92 -1.79 1.64 8.50
CA ARG A 92 -1.25 3.01 8.61
C ARG A 92 -1.85 3.97 7.59
N ALA A 93 -2.12 3.50 6.36
CA ALA A 93 -2.81 4.32 5.36
C ALA A 93 -4.22 4.71 5.81
N LYS A 94 -4.98 3.75 6.36
CA LYS A 94 -6.33 4.00 6.89
C LYS A 94 -6.31 4.92 8.11
N ASP A 95 -5.32 4.77 8.99
CA ASP A 95 -5.17 5.64 10.16
C ASP A 95 -4.88 7.09 9.75
N ARG A 96 -4.02 7.29 8.74
CA ARG A 96 -3.76 8.63 8.16
C ARG A 96 -5.02 9.24 7.56
N GLU A 97 -5.75 8.50 6.73
CA GLU A 97 -7.01 8.97 6.15
C GLU A 97 -8.02 9.37 7.23
N ARG A 98 -8.11 8.60 8.32
CA ARG A 98 -8.99 8.90 9.45
C ARG A 98 -8.56 10.18 10.17
N ALA A 99 -7.27 10.37 10.40
CA ALA A 99 -6.73 11.57 11.05
C ALA A 99 -6.97 12.82 10.19
N GLU A 100 -6.71 12.76 8.90
CA GLU A 100 -6.98 13.85 7.95
C GLU A 100 -8.47 14.21 7.91
N ARG A 101 -9.36 13.20 7.93
CA ARG A 101 -10.81 13.44 7.99
C ARG A 101 -11.22 14.14 9.29
N LEU A 102 -10.65 13.73 10.43
CA LEU A 102 -10.94 14.37 11.71
C LEU A 102 -10.42 15.81 11.76
N GLN A 103 -9.22 16.08 11.23
CA GLN A 103 -8.68 17.43 11.13
C GLN A 103 -9.59 18.35 10.32
N LYS A 104 -10.05 17.90 9.14
CA LYS A 104 -11.00 18.68 8.32
C LYS A 104 -12.30 19.00 9.07
N ILE A 105 -12.86 18.03 9.79
CA ILE A 105 -14.07 18.24 10.60
C ILE A 105 -13.82 19.25 11.73
N MET A 106 -12.65 19.20 12.36
CA MET A 106 -12.28 20.17 13.41
C MET A 106 -12.11 21.58 12.83
N GLU A 107 -11.42 21.73 11.70
CA GLU A 107 -11.25 23.01 11.01
C GLU A 107 -12.60 23.61 10.59
N GLU A 108 -13.50 22.79 10.04
CA GLU A 108 -14.87 23.20 9.70
C GLU A 108 -15.66 23.65 10.94
N MET A 109 -15.53 22.92 12.05
CA MET A 109 -16.21 23.25 13.32
C MET A 109 -15.66 24.56 13.93
N GLU A 110 -14.35 24.75 13.94
CA GLU A 110 -13.71 25.98 14.42
C GLU A 110 -14.13 27.19 13.58
N THR A 111 -14.20 27.03 12.25
CA THR A 111 -14.66 28.08 11.34
C THR A 111 -16.11 28.45 11.63
N ASN A 112 -17.00 27.45 11.75
CA ASN A 112 -18.41 27.67 12.07
C ASN A 112 -18.61 28.34 13.44
N ASN A 113 -17.87 27.92 14.46
CA ASN A 113 -17.93 28.52 15.79
C ASN A 113 -17.44 29.98 15.77
N THR A 114 -16.39 30.28 15.01
CA THR A 114 -15.86 31.66 14.88
C THR A 114 -16.90 32.58 14.24
N LEU A 115 -17.58 32.12 13.18
CA LEU A 115 -18.67 32.86 12.55
C LEU A 115 -19.81 33.12 13.54
N GLN A 116 -20.26 32.09 14.27
CA GLN A 116 -21.33 32.23 15.26
C GLN A 116 -20.96 33.22 16.39
N ILE A 117 -19.71 33.20 16.88
CA ILE A 117 -19.25 34.14 17.91
C ILE A 117 -19.26 35.57 17.38
N SER A 118 -18.82 35.78 16.14
CA SER A 118 -18.85 37.09 15.48
C SER A 118 -20.28 37.62 15.37
N ASP A 119 -21.23 36.78 14.94
CA ASP A 119 -22.63 37.16 14.80
C ASP A 119 -23.24 37.56 16.14
N LEU A 120 -22.93 36.82 17.21
CA LEU A 120 -23.38 37.13 18.57
C LEU A 120 -22.77 38.43 19.10
N GLN A 121 -21.50 38.73 18.81
CA GLN A 121 -20.87 39.99 19.22
C GLN A 121 -21.58 41.20 18.60
N VAL A 122 -21.88 41.13 17.30
CA VAL A 122 -22.60 42.20 16.59
C VAL A 122 -23.99 42.43 17.20
N GLU A 123 -24.71 41.36 17.54
CA GLU A 123 -26.03 41.49 18.17
C GLU A 123 -25.97 42.06 19.59
N ILE A 124 -24.94 41.71 20.38
CA ILE A 124 -24.74 42.30 21.72
C ILE A 124 -24.44 43.79 21.62
N GLU A 125 -23.56 44.20 20.70
CA GLU A 125 -23.23 45.62 20.48
C GLU A 125 -24.48 46.42 20.09
N ARG A 126 -25.30 45.88 19.19
CA ARG A 126 -26.58 46.48 18.78
C ARG A 126 -27.52 46.73 19.96
N GLN A 127 -27.60 45.80 20.92
CA GLN A 127 -28.48 45.95 22.10
C GLN A 127 -27.91 46.87 23.18
N LEU A 128 -26.62 47.18 23.17
CA LEU A 128 -26.01 48.13 24.10
C LEU A 128 -26.14 49.59 23.62
N GLU A 129 -26.40 49.79 22.32
CA GLU A 129 -26.61 51.11 21.70
C GLU A 129 -28.08 51.58 21.73
N GLU A 130 -29.04 50.68 22.01
CA GLU A 130 -30.48 50.97 22.25
C GLU A 130 -30.77 51.36 23.71
#